data_AF-A0A1Q6LTA9-F1
#
_entry.id   AF-A0A1Q6LTA9-F1
#
_cell.length_a   1.000
_cell.length_b   1.000
_cell.length_c   1.000
_cell.angle_alpha   90.00
_cell.angle_beta   90.00
_cell.angle_gamma   90.00
#
_symmetry.space_group_name_H-M   'P 1'
#
loop_
_entity.id
_entity.type
_entity.pdbx_description
1 polymer ?
#
loop_
_entity_poly.entity_id
_entity_poly.type
_entity_poly.pdbx_seq_one_letter_code
_entity_poly.pdbx_strand_id
1 'polypeptide(L)'
;MQYTGDYTFVPEEKQAGVFHSHGFAYVRTGDMLDFIGSLTDRTGFTVITADMNRNVLAVSKDLEGLMLTEDYPVLDLYMQQGHYDAVFDGYFAALGVHPRQTEKLRGYTSWYNYYSNINHNIIMHDLRAIAPCAGVNTFQVDDGYQTAVGDWLSVDSKKFPFGMRRVADAVHQRGLKAGLWLAPFAVQKNAYLAKKHPGWLVADKKGSPLMVGANWGGFYALDIYHKEARAYIKQVFQTVLHTWGFDMVKLDFLYAASVKPLYGKTRGQVAYDAMELLRECVGEDKLLLACGAPMLPSFGVADYMRIGADMALSWPHSARRRQMHREDVSTPNAMLNSVYRRGLNGRAFLNDPDVFLLRRNNISFTPEQQALLAKFIQLFGGVLFTSD
;
A
#
# COMPACT_ATOMS: atom_id res chain seq x y z
N MET A 1 -1.55 -12.35 16.28
CA MET A 1 -1.93 -12.22 14.86
C MET A 1 -3.13 -11.27 14.67
N GLN A 2 -3.22 -10.16 15.42
CA GLN A 2 -4.38 -9.25 15.36
C GLN A 2 -4.05 -7.87 14.75
N TYR A 3 -2.88 -7.74 14.12
CA TYR A 3 -2.34 -6.41 13.79
C TYR A 3 -2.57 -5.99 12.33
N THR A 4 -2.81 -6.93 11.43
CA THR A 4 -2.84 -6.72 9.97
C THR A 4 -4.06 -7.40 9.38
N GLY A 5 -4.67 -6.82 8.35
CA GLY A 5 -5.89 -7.35 7.74
C GLY A 5 -7.15 -6.95 8.51
N ASP A 6 -8.25 -7.62 8.21
CA ASP A 6 -9.59 -7.30 8.72
C ASP A 6 -10.07 -8.21 9.86
N TYR A 7 -9.20 -9.11 10.33
CA TYR A 7 -9.49 -10.13 11.37
C TYR A 7 -9.99 -9.57 12.71
N THR A 8 -9.95 -8.25 12.91
CA THR A 8 -10.44 -7.59 14.12
C THR A 8 -11.88 -7.09 14.01
N PHE A 9 -12.45 -7.03 12.80
CA PHE A 9 -13.80 -6.50 12.57
C PHE A 9 -14.61 -7.27 11.52
N VAL A 10 -13.99 -8.16 10.73
CA VAL A 10 -14.68 -9.15 9.91
C VAL A 10 -14.50 -10.54 10.53
N PRO A 11 -15.59 -11.30 10.77
CA PRO A 11 -15.48 -12.67 11.29
C PRO A 11 -14.60 -13.54 10.39
N GLU A 12 -13.67 -14.29 10.99
CA GLU A 12 -12.78 -15.17 10.24
C GLU A 12 -13.56 -16.33 9.61
N GLU A 13 -13.56 -16.40 8.29
CA GLU A 13 -14.22 -17.46 7.53
C GLU A 13 -13.30 -18.69 7.44
N LYS A 14 -13.55 -19.70 8.29
CA LYS A 14 -12.79 -20.96 8.30
C LYS A 14 -13.39 -22.06 7.43
N GLN A 15 -14.60 -21.83 6.92
CA GLN A 15 -15.33 -22.82 6.15
C GLN A 15 -14.94 -22.75 4.69
N ALA A 16 -14.56 -23.89 4.10
CA ALA A 16 -14.30 -23.98 2.67
C ALA A 16 -15.55 -23.56 1.87
N GLY A 17 -15.34 -22.78 0.81
CA GLY A 17 -16.44 -22.26 -0.02
C GLY A 17 -17.12 -21.00 0.54
N VAL A 18 -16.62 -20.41 1.62
CA VAL A 18 -17.04 -19.09 2.09
C VAL A 18 -15.92 -18.09 1.81
N PHE A 19 -16.27 -16.95 1.23
CA PHE A 19 -15.32 -15.89 0.87
C PHE A 19 -15.89 -14.53 1.24
N HIS A 20 -15.02 -13.63 1.72
CA HIS A 20 -15.35 -12.22 1.83
C HIS A 20 -14.40 -11.30 1.07
N SER A 21 -14.87 -10.09 0.81
CA SER A 21 -14.16 -9.02 0.13
C SER A 21 -14.62 -7.66 0.64
N HIS A 22 -13.83 -6.62 0.35
CA HIS A 22 -14.18 -5.24 0.68
C HIS A 22 -14.47 -4.45 -0.59
N GLY A 23 -15.57 -3.71 -0.58
CA GLY A 23 -15.96 -2.80 -1.64
C GLY A 23 -16.63 -3.47 -2.84
N PHE A 24 -15.99 -4.47 -3.45
CA PHE A 24 -16.53 -5.15 -4.63
C PHE A 24 -16.20 -6.63 -4.69
N ALA A 25 -17.03 -7.39 -5.40
CA ALA A 25 -16.86 -8.81 -5.69
C ALA A 25 -17.36 -9.12 -7.09
N TYR A 26 -16.89 -10.22 -7.67
CA TYR A 26 -17.45 -10.75 -8.91
C TYR A 26 -17.35 -12.27 -8.97
N VAL A 27 -18.34 -12.88 -9.62
CA VAL A 27 -18.28 -14.28 -10.07
C VAL A 27 -17.93 -14.28 -11.55
N ARG A 28 -17.04 -15.17 -11.95
CA ARG A 28 -16.61 -15.30 -13.35
C ARG A 28 -17.08 -16.63 -13.94
N THR A 29 -17.83 -16.55 -15.03
CA THR A 29 -18.24 -17.70 -15.84
C THR A 29 -17.70 -17.50 -17.26
N GLY A 30 -16.63 -18.20 -17.62
CA GLY A 30 -15.96 -17.98 -18.91
C GLY A 30 -15.36 -16.58 -19.02
N ASP A 31 -15.87 -15.79 -19.98
CA ASP A 31 -15.50 -14.39 -20.23
C ASP A 31 -16.49 -13.38 -19.66
N MET A 32 -17.57 -13.85 -19.04
CA MET A 32 -18.59 -13.03 -18.38
C MET A 32 -18.31 -12.90 -16.89
N LEU A 33 -18.62 -11.73 -16.35
CA LEU A 33 -18.65 -11.43 -14.92
C LEU A 33 -20.08 -11.12 -14.49
N ASP A 34 -20.44 -11.62 -13.31
CA ASP A 34 -21.53 -11.10 -12.48
C ASP A 34 -20.90 -10.28 -11.37
N PHE A 35 -20.96 -8.95 -11.48
CA PHE A 35 -20.24 -8.01 -10.60
C PHE A 35 -21.18 -7.27 -9.67
N ILE A 36 -20.68 -7.04 -8.46
CA ILE A 36 -21.28 -6.19 -7.44
C ILE A 36 -20.21 -5.29 -6.83
N GLY A 37 -20.47 -3.99 -6.72
CA GLY A 37 -19.53 -3.02 -6.16
C GLY A 37 -20.24 -1.92 -5.41
N SER A 38 -19.67 -1.48 -4.29
CA SER A 38 -20.16 -0.39 -3.47
C SER A 38 -19.91 0.95 -4.13
N LEU A 39 -20.91 1.83 -4.12
CA LEU A 39 -20.79 3.24 -4.48
C LEU A 39 -20.71 4.15 -3.24
N THR A 40 -20.89 3.59 -2.04
CA THR A 40 -20.92 4.34 -0.77
C THR A 40 -19.83 3.89 0.20
N ASP A 41 -18.69 3.40 -0.29
CA ASP A 41 -17.63 2.90 0.61
C ASP A 41 -16.99 4.01 1.48
N ARG A 42 -17.15 5.29 1.08
CA ARG A 42 -16.75 6.45 1.89
C ARG A 42 -17.49 6.54 3.24
N THR A 43 -18.67 5.94 3.36
CA THR A 43 -19.47 5.97 4.60
C THR A 43 -19.04 4.92 5.63
N GLY A 44 -18.24 3.95 5.20
CA GLY A 44 -17.77 2.79 5.96
C GLY A 44 -17.38 1.66 5.01
N PHE A 45 -16.53 0.74 5.46
CA PHE A 45 -16.13 -0.39 4.62
C PHE A 45 -17.33 -1.30 4.33
N THR A 46 -17.56 -1.55 3.06
CA THR A 46 -18.58 -2.48 2.58
C THR A 46 -17.99 -3.88 2.55
N VAL A 47 -18.54 -4.81 3.29
CA VAL A 47 -18.10 -6.21 3.29
C VAL A 47 -19.09 -7.03 2.49
N ILE A 48 -18.59 -7.70 1.45
CA ILE A 48 -19.37 -8.61 0.61
C ILE A 48 -18.91 -10.04 0.92
N THR A 49 -19.83 -10.86 1.43
CA THR A 49 -19.59 -12.27 1.76
C THR A 49 -20.37 -13.17 0.80
N ALA A 50 -19.70 -14.18 0.26
CA ALA A 50 -20.25 -15.21 -0.60
C ALA A 50 -20.10 -16.58 0.09
N ASP A 51 -21.22 -17.18 0.49
CA ASP A 51 -21.29 -18.57 0.94
C ASP A 51 -21.76 -19.45 -0.23
N MET A 52 -20.79 -20.08 -0.88
CA MET A 52 -21.03 -20.94 -2.04
C MET A 52 -21.70 -22.26 -1.65
N ASN A 53 -21.64 -22.68 -0.38
CA ASN A 53 -22.30 -23.90 0.08
C ASN A 53 -23.82 -23.68 0.22
N ARG A 54 -24.22 -22.45 0.51
CA ARG A 54 -25.63 -22.05 0.70
C ARG A 54 -26.19 -21.28 -0.48
N ASN A 55 -25.38 -20.96 -1.48
CA ASN A 55 -25.71 -20.08 -2.60
C ASN A 55 -26.20 -18.69 -2.11
N VAL A 56 -25.50 -18.11 -1.13
CA VAL A 56 -25.86 -16.81 -0.53
C VAL A 56 -24.77 -15.79 -0.80
N LEU A 57 -25.18 -14.62 -1.28
CA LEU A 57 -24.37 -13.41 -1.31
C LEU A 57 -24.97 -12.41 -0.31
N ALA A 58 -24.17 -11.95 0.65
CA ALA A 58 -24.55 -10.98 1.65
C ALA A 58 -23.68 -9.73 1.52
N VAL A 59 -24.31 -8.56 1.69
CA VAL A 59 -23.61 -7.27 1.73
C VAL A 59 -23.88 -6.63 3.09
N SER A 60 -22.82 -6.17 3.73
CA SER A 60 -22.87 -5.51 5.02
C SER A 60 -21.95 -4.29 5.04
N LYS A 61 -22.08 -3.45 6.07
CA LYS A 61 -21.32 -2.20 6.20
C LYS A 61 -20.72 -2.12 7.61
N ASP A 62 -19.42 -1.85 7.71
CA ASP A 62 -18.77 -1.49 8.97
C ASP A 62 -19.12 -0.04 9.34
N LEU A 63 -20.07 0.09 10.26
CA LEU A 63 -20.49 1.36 10.85
C LEU A 63 -20.03 1.50 12.31
N GLU A 64 -19.11 0.66 12.79
CA GLU A 64 -18.62 0.74 14.17
C GLU A 64 -18.05 2.14 14.46
N GLY A 65 -18.38 2.69 15.62
CA GLY A 65 -17.94 4.01 16.07
C GLY A 65 -18.80 5.19 15.62
N LEU A 66 -19.79 4.96 14.77
CA LEU A 66 -20.74 5.97 14.33
C LEU A 66 -22.03 5.93 15.19
N MET A 67 -22.56 7.10 15.52
CA MET A 67 -23.90 7.25 16.11
C MET A 67 -24.78 7.98 15.09
N LEU A 68 -25.81 7.31 14.60
CA LEU A 68 -26.71 7.84 13.58
C LEU A 68 -27.96 8.40 14.24
N THR A 69 -28.21 9.70 14.04
CA THR A 69 -29.43 10.40 14.51
C THR A 69 -30.30 10.89 13.36
N GLU A 70 -29.83 10.76 12.13
CA GLU A 70 -30.46 11.23 10.89
C GLU A 70 -30.29 10.18 9.79
N ASP A 71 -30.98 10.35 8.66
CA ASP A 71 -30.86 9.48 7.49
C ASP A 71 -29.40 9.40 7.02
N TYR A 72 -28.92 8.18 6.77
CA TYR A 72 -27.53 7.93 6.39
C TYR A 72 -27.45 6.94 5.22
N PRO A 73 -26.66 7.24 4.17
CA PRO A 73 -26.50 6.33 3.04
C PRO A 73 -25.65 5.11 3.45
N VAL A 74 -26.34 4.05 3.87
CA VAL A 74 -25.72 2.79 4.31
C VAL A 74 -25.27 1.94 3.14
N LEU A 75 -26.08 1.72 2.10
CA LEU A 75 -25.69 0.90 0.94
C LEU A 75 -26.22 1.51 -0.34
N ASP A 76 -25.32 1.69 -1.30
CA ASP A 76 -25.64 1.95 -2.70
C ASP A 76 -24.70 1.07 -3.52
N LEU A 77 -25.26 0.30 -4.45
CA LEU A 77 -24.61 -0.83 -5.08
C LEU A 77 -24.72 -0.74 -6.59
N TYR A 78 -23.57 -0.83 -7.23
CA TYR A 78 -23.45 -1.06 -8.66
C TYR A 78 -23.49 -2.56 -8.94
N MET A 79 -24.39 -2.99 -9.81
CA MET A 79 -24.47 -4.38 -10.26
C MET A 79 -24.49 -4.43 -11.77
N GLN A 80 -23.62 -5.25 -12.35
CA GLN A 80 -23.56 -5.42 -13.80
C GLN A 80 -23.14 -6.84 -14.15
N GLN A 81 -23.82 -7.41 -15.14
CA GLN A 81 -23.36 -8.59 -15.85
C GLN A 81 -22.73 -8.16 -17.18
N GLY A 82 -21.57 -8.70 -17.53
CA GLY A 82 -20.91 -8.36 -18.79
C GLY A 82 -19.48 -8.87 -18.92
N HIS A 83 -18.83 -8.50 -20.02
CA HIS A 83 -17.42 -8.78 -20.20
C HIS A 83 -16.55 -7.99 -19.22
N TYR A 84 -15.37 -8.53 -18.94
CA TYR A 84 -14.45 -8.01 -17.90
C TYR A 84 -14.25 -6.49 -17.96
N ASP A 85 -13.81 -5.95 -19.10
CA ASP A 85 -13.52 -4.52 -19.20
C ASP A 85 -14.78 -3.66 -19.11
N ALA A 86 -15.87 -4.04 -19.79
CA ALA A 86 -17.12 -3.30 -19.76
C ALA A 86 -17.70 -3.16 -18.33
N VAL A 87 -17.54 -4.21 -17.51
CA VAL A 87 -17.99 -4.22 -16.12
C VAL A 87 -17.17 -3.29 -15.23
N PHE A 88 -15.83 -3.37 -15.33
CA PHE A 88 -14.98 -2.47 -14.56
C PHE A 88 -15.11 -1.02 -15.05
N ASP A 89 -15.18 -0.78 -16.36
CA ASP A 89 -15.42 0.56 -16.92
C ASP A 89 -16.73 1.15 -16.40
N GLY A 90 -17.81 0.37 -16.39
CA GLY A 90 -19.11 0.77 -15.85
C GLY A 90 -19.05 1.10 -14.36
N TYR A 91 -18.36 0.29 -13.55
CA TYR A 91 -18.22 0.53 -12.13
C TYR A 91 -17.42 1.82 -11.83
N PHE A 92 -16.29 2.04 -12.52
CA PHE A 92 -15.49 3.25 -12.33
C PHE A 92 -16.17 4.51 -12.85
N ALA A 93 -16.97 4.40 -13.93
CA ALA A 93 -17.83 5.48 -14.40
C ALA A 93 -18.90 5.84 -13.36
N ALA A 94 -19.55 4.84 -12.75
CA ALA A 94 -20.53 5.05 -11.68
C ALA A 94 -19.91 5.68 -10.42
N LEU A 95 -18.65 5.34 -10.10
CA LEU A 95 -17.90 5.96 -9.01
C LEU A 95 -17.45 7.39 -9.31
N GLY A 96 -17.39 7.80 -10.59
CA GLY A 96 -16.78 9.08 -10.99
C GLY A 96 -15.28 9.15 -10.70
N VAL A 97 -14.60 8.00 -10.67
CA VAL A 97 -13.17 7.89 -10.37
C VAL A 97 -12.37 7.77 -11.67
N HIS A 98 -11.25 8.49 -11.74
CA HIS A 98 -10.29 8.41 -12.84
C HIS A 98 -8.87 8.23 -12.31
N PRO A 99 -7.99 7.51 -13.03
CA PRO A 99 -6.60 7.36 -12.63
C PRO A 99 -5.88 8.71 -12.77
N ARG A 100 -4.98 9.00 -11.83
CA ARG A 100 -4.17 10.23 -11.86
C ARG A 100 -2.97 10.16 -12.82
N GLN A 101 -2.62 8.96 -13.26
CA GLN A 101 -1.40 8.72 -14.01
C GLN A 101 -1.60 7.63 -15.08
N THR A 102 -0.93 7.82 -16.21
CA THR A 102 -0.89 6.87 -17.34
C THR A 102 0.53 6.42 -17.68
N GLU A 103 1.56 7.15 -17.22
CA GLU A 103 2.97 6.80 -17.41
C GLU A 103 3.39 5.68 -16.46
N LYS A 104 4.02 4.63 -16.99
CA LYS A 104 4.57 3.55 -16.17
C LYS A 104 5.86 3.97 -15.46
N LEU A 105 6.06 3.51 -14.23
CA LEU A 105 7.37 3.58 -13.56
C LEU A 105 8.23 2.39 -13.98
N ARG A 106 9.50 2.65 -14.26
CA ARG A 106 10.49 1.65 -14.66
C ARG A 106 11.80 1.97 -13.97
N GLY A 107 12.35 1.04 -13.21
CA GLY A 107 13.61 1.27 -12.54
C GLY A 107 13.84 0.44 -11.30
N TYR A 108 14.27 1.08 -10.23
CA TYR A 108 14.90 0.41 -9.09
C TYR A 108 14.26 0.78 -7.75
N THR A 109 14.21 -0.19 -6.84
CA THR A 109 13.97 0.00 -5.41
C THR A 109 14.99 -0.79 -4.58
N SER A 110 15.50 -0.23 -3.47
CA SER A 110 16.58 -0.86 -2.70
C SER A 110 16.18 -2.01 -1.77
N TRP A 111 14.87 -2.31 -1.64
CA TRP A 111 14.36 -3.18 -0.57
C TRP A 111 14.78 -4.64 -0.71
N TYR A 112 14.52 -5.29 -1.84
CA TYR A 112 14.58 -6.75 -1.95
C TYR A 112 15.99 -7.34 -2.13
N ASN A 113 17.02 -6.52 -1.95
CA ASN A 113 18.42 -6.97 -1.90
C ASN A 113 19.08 -6.62 -0.56
N TYR A 114 18.81 -5.43 -0.03
CA TYR A 114 19.47 -4.92 1.18
C TYR A 114 18.58 -4.87 2.42
N TYR A 115 17.25 -4.92 2.25
CA TYR A 115 16.29 -4.53 3.28
C TYR A 115 16.70 -3.19 3.92
N SER A 116 16.71 -3.10 5.25
CA SER A 116 17.12 -1.88 5.97
C SER A 116 18.64 -1.64 6.01
N ASN A 117 19.45 -2.55 5.46
CA ASN A 117 20.91 -2.46 5.45
C ASN A 117 21.45 -1.69 4.24
N ILE A 118 20.89 -0.51 3.99
CA ILE A 118 21.33 0.44 2.97
C ILE A 118 22.20 1.53 3.58
N ASN A 119 23.04 2.15 2.75
CA ASN A 119 23.80 3.36 3.09
C ASN A 119 24.11 4.15 1.81
N HIS A 120 24.69 5.34 1.96
CA HIS A 120 25.00 6.22 0.84
C HIS A 120 25.82 5.53 -0.26
N ASN A 121 26.83 4.73 0.09
CA ASN A 121 27.71 4.09 -0.90
C ASN A 121 26.97 3.00 -1.69
N ILE A 122 26.11 2.21 -1.05
CA ILE A 122 25.26 1.21 -1.71
C ILE A 122 24.33 1.92 -2.70
N ILE A 123 23.62 2.96 -2.25
CA ILE A 123 22.68 3.70 -3.10
C ILE A 123 23.38 4.33 -4.31
N MET A 124 24.57 4.92 -4.13
CA MET A 124 25.35 5.48 -5.24
C MET A 124 25.93 4.41 -6.18
N HIS A 125 26.24 3.22 -5.67
CA HIS A 125 26.64 2.09 -6.50
C HIS A 125 25.50 1.65 -7.42
N ASP A 126 24.33 1.41 -6.86
CA ASP A 126 23.18 0.89 -7.60
C ASP A 126 22.63 1.91 -8.58
N LEU A 127 22.59 3.19 -8.19
CA LEU A 127 22.24 4.29 -9.09
C LEU A 127 23.17 4.34 -10.31
N ARG A 128 24.48 4.15 -10.12
CA ARG A 128 25.43 4.12 -11.24
C ARG A 128 25.19 2.92 -12.17
N ALA A 129 24.78 1.79 -11.62
CA ALA A 129 24.53 0.57 -12.37
C ALA A 129 23.22 0.63 -13.18
N ILE A 130 22.13 1.11 -12.59
CA ILE A 130 20.80 1.08 -13.22
C ILE A 130 20.51 2.29 -14.12
N ALA A 131 21.08 3.47 -13.82
CA ALA A 131 20.84 4.69 -14.60
C ALA A 131 21.10 4.60 -16.11
N PRO A 132 22.14 3.88 -16.63
CA PRO A 132 22.35 3.76 -18.07
C PRO A 132 21.40 2.77 -18.75
N CYS A 133 20.59 2.00 -18.01
CA CYS A 133 19.68 1.03 -18.61
C CYS A 133 18.55 1.72 -19.37
N ALA A 134 18.29 1.26 -20.60
CA ALA A 134 17.29 1.87 -21.46
C ALA A 134 15.89 1.82 -20.85
N GLY A 135 15.20 2.97 -20.87
CA GLY A 135 13.82 3.10 -20.43
C GLY A 135 13.62 3.20 -18.91
N VAL A 136 14.69 3.16 -18.10
CA VAL A 136 14.62 3.47 -16.67
C VAL A 136 14.30 4.95 -16.50
N ASN A 137 13.30 5.26 -15.68
CA ASN A 137 12.84 6.63 -15.41
C ASN A 137 12.78 6.96 -13.92
N THR A 138 12.95 5.98 -13.02
CA THR A 138 12.75 6.18 -11.57
C THR A 138 13.78 5.39 -10.75
N PHE A 139 14.30 6.02 -9.69
CA PHE A 139 15.16 5.36 -8.72
C PHE A 139 14.62 5.62 -7.31
N GLN A 140 14.25 4.56 -6.60
CA GLN A 140 13.64 4.63 -5.28
C GLN A 140 14.59 4.12 -4.18
N VAL A 141 14.75 4.91 -3.11
CA VAL A 141 15.38 4.47 -1.87
C VAL A 141 14.28 3.99 -0.91
N ASP A 142 14.38 2.74 -0.46
CA ASP A 142 13.40 2.11 0.45
C ASP A 142 13.80 2.27 1.94
N ASP A 143 13.11 1.57 2.85
CA ASP A 143 13.35 1.61 4.31
C ASP A 143 14.84 1.42 4.66
N GLY A 144 15.37 2.27 5.55
CA GLY A 144 16.68 2.10 6.18
C GLY A 144 17.52 3.38 6.33
N TYR A 145 17.06 4.50 5.78
CA TYR A 145 17.75 5.79 5.84
C TYR A 145 17.43 6.59 7.12
N GLN A 146 16.25 6.40 7.67
CA GLN A 146 15.75 7.05 8.87
C GLN A 146 16.32 6.38 10.14
N THR A 147 16.38 7.12 11.25
CA THR A 147 16.84 6.55 12.53
C THR A 147 15.83 5.58 13.15
N ALA A 148 14.54 5.80 12.93
CA ALA A 148 13.45 4.92 13.32
C ALA A 148 12.22 5.22 12.44
N VAL A 149 11.37 4.22 12.20
CA VAL A 149 10.05 4.46 11.57
C VAL A 149 9.21 5.32 12.52
N GLY A 150 8.75 6.46 12.02
CA GLY A 150 8.10 7.52 12.81
C GLY A 150 8.99 8.73 13.12
N ASP A 151 10.32 8.62 12.99
CA ASP A 151 11.26 9.73 13.14
C ASP A 151 11.79 10.20 11.77
N TRP A 152 10.89 10.51 10.83
CA TRP A 152 11.21 10.71 9.41
C TRP A 152 12.11 11.91 9.10
N LEU A 153 12.12 12.93 9.97
CA LEU A 153 13.01 14.08 9.86
C LEU A 153 14.43 13.81 10.41
N SER A 154 14.65 12.63 11.00
CA SER A 154 15.91 12.20 11.57
C SER A 154 16.55 11.14 10.66
N VAL A 155 17.53 11.56 9.87
CA VAL A 155 18.31 10.70 8.98
C VAL A 155 19.48 10.09 9.76
N ASP A 156 19.73 8.79 9.59
CA ASP A 156 20.90 8.13 10.17
C ASP A 156 22.18 8.68 9.51
N SER A 157 22.87 9.58 10.20
CA SER A 157 24.07 10.25 9.69
C SER A 157 25.28 9.33 9.51
N LYS A 158 25.27 8.11 10.09
CA LYS A 158 26.32 7.11 9.84
C LYS A 158 26.09 6.44 8.49
N LYS A 159 24.84 6.14 8.15
CA LYS A 159 24.47 5.55 6.85
C LYS A 159 24.45 6.59 5.73
N PHE A 160 23.94 7.79 6.01
CA PHE A 160 23.74 8.87 5.04
C PHE A 160 24.39 10.16 5.54
N PRO A 161 25.73 10.24 5.60
CA PRO A 161 26.46 11.39 6.17
C PRO A 161 26.24 12.71 5.41
N PHE A 162 25.77 12.63 4.17
CA PHE A 162 25.49 13.80 3.32
C PHE A 162 23.99 14.14 3.24
N GLY A 163 23.16 13.48 4.05
CA GLY A 163 21.70 13.63 4.03
C GLY A 163 21.03 13.12 2.76
N MET A 164 19.69 13.20 2.75
CA MET A 164 18.88 12.65 1.66
C MET A 164 18.74 13.57 0.45
N ARG A 165 18.90 14.88 0.61
CA ARG A 165 18.97 15.82 -0.52
C ARG A 165 20.07 15.44 -1.52
N ARG A 166 21.26 15.09 -1.01
CA ARG A 166 22.39 14.69 -1.85
C ARG A 166 22.09 13.43 -2.66
N VAL A 167 21.23 12.55 -2.15
CA VAL A 167 20.77 11.36 -2.85
C VAL A 167 19.82 11.74 -3.99
N ALA A 168 18.80 12.55 -3.71
CA ALA A 168 17.87 13.04 -4.74
C ALA A 168 18.60 13.81 -5.86
N ASP A 169 19.50 14.74 -5.50
CA ASP A 169 20.31 15.49 -6.47
C ASP A 169 21.13 14.56 -7.39
N ALA A 170 21.69 13.48 -6.84
CA ALA A 170 22.46 12.50 -7.62
C ALA A 170 21.57 11.72 -8.60
N VAL A 171 20.35 11.37 -8.18
CA VAL A 171 19.35 10.72 -9.04
C VAL A 171 18.93 11.66 -10.17
N HIS A 172 18.64 12.92 -9.87
CA HIS A 172 18.29 13.93 -10.87
C HIS A 172 19.40 14.21 -11.89
N GLN A 173 20.67 14.19 -11.46
CA GLN A 173 21.83 14.30 -12.36
C GLN A 173 21.90 13.17 -13.40
N ARG A 174 21.21 12.05 -13.16
CA ARG A 174 21.05 10.94 -14.11
C ARG A 174 19.77 11.03 -14.96
N GLY A 175 18.99 12.10 -14.81
CA GLY A 175 17.73 12.30 -15.53
C GLY A 175 16.59 11.40 -15.04
N LEU A 176 16.68 10.87 -13.82
CA LEU A 176 15.68 9.98 -13.23
C LEU A 176 14.82 10.72 -12.19
N LYS A 177 13.60 10.25 -11.97
CA LYS A 177 12.73 10.66 -10.85
C LYS A 177 13.23 10.04 -9.54
N ALA A 178 13.37 10.83 -8.49
CA ALA A 178 13.80 10.35 -7.17
C ALA A 178 12.62 9.90 -6.31
N GLY A 179 12.63 8.64 -5.86
CA GLY A 179 11.62 8.06 -4.97
C GLY A 179 12.13 7.82 -3.55
N LEU A 180 11.28 8.06 -2.54
CA LEU A 180 11.59 7.74 -1.13
C LEU A 180 10.46 6.97 -0.46
N TRP A 181 10.82 5.94 0.31
CA TRP A 181 9.86 5.20 1.14
C TRP A 181 9.57 5.90 2.47
N LEU A 182 8.32 5.89 2.90
CA LEU A 182 7.84 6.37 4.20
C LEU A 182 6.70 5.46 4.68
N ALA A 183 6.56 5.28 5.99
CA ALA A 183 5.35 4.72 6.60
C ALA A 183 4.67 5.80 7.47
N PRO A 184 3.95 6.76 6.86
CA PRO A 184 3.62 8.04 7.49
C PRO A 184 2.77 7.92 8.76
N PHE A 185 2.04 6.81 8.91
CA PHE A 185 1.18 6.55 10.07
C PHE A 185 1.78 5.55 11.05
N ALA A 186 2.92 4.92 10.74
CA ALA A 186 3.56 3.94 11.61
C ALA A 186 4.61 4.60 12.50
N VAL A 187 4.64 4.23 13.79
CA VAL A 187 5.62 4.73 14.76
C VAL A 187 6.19 3.56 15.55
N GLN A 188 7.48 3.26 15.38
CA GLN A 188 8.17 2.21 16.12
C GLN A 188 8.16 2.48 17.64
N LYS A 189 8.14 1.40 18.44
CA LYS A 189 8.20 1.50 19.91
C LYS A 189 9.39 2.30 20.44
N ASN A 190 10.54 2.18 19.80
CA ASN A 190 11.79 2.81 20.23
C ASN A 190 12.00 4.21 19.61
N ALA A 191 11.13 4.65 18.70
CA ALA A 191 11.18 5.98 18.08
C ALA A 191 11.14 7.08 19.14
N TYR A 192 11.84 8.17 18.88
CA TYR A 192 11.83 9.35 19.72
C TYR A 192 10.42 9.95 19.80
N LEU A 193 9.70 9.98 18.68
CA LEU A 193 8.31 10.44 18.62
C LEU A 193 7.42 9.68 19.62
N ALA A 194 7.49 8.34 19.66
CA ALA A 194 6.69 7.53 20.58
C ALA A 194 6.95 7.85 22.05
N LYS A 195 8.20 8.17 22.41
CA LYS A 195 8.60 8.50 23.79
C LYS A 195 8.21 9.91 24.20
N LYS A 196 8.34 10.88 23.29
CA LYS A 196 8.12 12.30 23.60
C LYS A 196 6.69 12.75 23.39
N HIS A 197 5.97 12.11 22.48
CA HIS A 197 4.62 12.47 22.09
C HIS A 197 3.68 11.25 22.15
N PRO A 198 3.57 10.53 23.28
CA PRO A 198 2.68 9.37 23.38
C PRO A 198 1.21 9.72 23.13
N GLY A 199 0.80 10.97 23.40
CA GLY A 199 -0.55 11.46 23.11
C GLY A 199 -0.85 11.68 21.62
N TRP A 200 0.16 11.65 20.74
CA TRP A 200 -0.05 11.68 19.29
C TRP A 200 -0.42 10.31 18.73
N LEU A 201 -0.30 9.24 19.52
CA LEU A 201 -0.55 7.89 19.09
C LEU A 201 -2.00 7.50 19.35
N VAL A 202 -2.57 6.72 18.45
CA VAL A 202 -3.90 6.14 18.63
C VAL A 202 -3.90 5.29 19.90
N ALA A 203 -4.84 5.56 20.80
CA ALA A 203 -4.96 4.85 22.06
C ALA A 203 -5.92 3.63 21.99
N ASP A 204 -5.61 2.62 22.79
CA ASP A 204 -6.49 1.49 23.11
C ASP A 204 -7.61 1.90 24.08
N LYS A 205 -8.47 0.94 24.46
CA LYS A 205 -9.59 1.20 25.39
C LYS A 205 -9.13 1.61 26.80
N LYS A 206 -7.85 1.38 27.15
CA LYS A 206 -7.25 1.74 28.44
C LYS A 206 -6.46 3.06 28.38
N GLY A 207 -6.47 3.75 27.24
CA GLY A 207 -5.72 5.00 27.04
C GLY A 207 -4.23 4.79 26.75
N SER A 208 -3.77 3.56 26.51
CA SER A 208 -2.37 3.26 26.17
C SER A 208 -2.18 3.23 24.66
N PRO A 209 -0.99 3.58 24.11
CA PRO A 209 -0.73 3.48 22.67
C PRO A 209 -1.05 2.08 22.11
N LEU A 210 -1.89 2.04 21.08
CA LEU A 210 -2.38 0.81 20.45
C LEU A 210 -1.32 0.24 19.50
N MET A 211 -0.91 -1.00 19.73
CA MET A 211 -0.06 -1.74 18.81
C MET A 211 -0.86 -2.14 17.56
N VAL A 212 -0.35 -1.79 16.38
CA VAL A 212 -1.05 -2.01 15.09
C VAL A 212 -0.20 -2.80 14.08
N GLY A 213 0.93 -3.34 14.53
CA GLY A 213 1.82 -4.11 13.68
C GLY A 213 2.89 -4.85 14.47
N ALA A 214 3.47 -5.87 13.84
CA ALA A 214 4.54 -6.68 14.43
C ALA A 214 5.93 -6.36 13.88
N ASN A 215 6.01 -5.63 12.75
CA ASN A 215 7.28 -5.24 12.12
C ASN A 215 8.15 -4.43 13.08
N TRP A 216 9.47 -4.58 12.95
CA TRP A 216 10.48 -3.88 13.76
C TRP A 216 10.32 -4.07 15.30
N GLY A 217 9.75 -5.20 15.73
CA GLY A 217 9.45 -5.47 17.16
C GLY A 217 8.12 -4.88 17.63
N GLY A 218 7.35 -4.30 16.71
CA GLY A 218 6.02 -3.73 16.90
C GLY A 218 6.00 -2.21 16.73
N PHE A 219 4.89 -1.70 16.20
CA PHE A 219 4.68 -0.28 15.99
C PHE A 219 3.25 0.17 16.33
N TYR A 220 3.11 1.45 16.64
CA TYR A 220 1.87 2.15 16.94
C TYR A 220 1.36 2.92 15.72
N ALA A 221 0.09 3.29 15.73
CA ALA A 221 -0.50 4.21 14.76
C ALA A 221 -0.41 5.66 15.25
N LEU A 222 -0.01 6.57 14.36
CA LEU A 222 -0.09 8.00 14.57
C LEU A 222 -1.53 8.48 14.33
N ASP A 223 -2.06 9.32 15.21
CA ASP A 223 -3.41 9.86 15.11
C ASP A 223 -3.48 11.05 14.15
N ILE A 224 -4.11 10.86 13.00
CA ILE A 224 -4.24 11.89 11.96
C ILE A 224 -5.15 13.06 12.35
N TYR A 225 -5.95 12.93 13.41
CA TYR A 225 -6.84 14.00 13.90
C TYR A 225 -6.18 14.81 15.02
N HIS A 226 -5.12 14.31 15.64
CA HIS A 226 -4.34 15.09 16.60
C HIS A 226 -3.61 16.21 15.86
N LYS A 227 -3.90 17.46 16.21
CA LYS A 227 -3.46 18.66 15.48
C LYS A 227 -1.95 18.69 15.22
N GLU A 228 -1.14 18.45 16.25
CA GLU A 228 0.31 18.49 16.17
C GLU A 228 0.89 17.28 15.44
N ALA A 229 0.29 16.10 15.56
CA ALA A 229 0.68 14.92 14.79
C ALA A 229 0.41 15.13 13.29
N ARG A 230 -0.75 15.69 12.94
CA ARG A 230 -1.06 16.09 11.55
C ARG A 230 -0.10 17.15 11.03
N ALA A 231 0.27 18.13 11.86
CA ALA A 231 1.27 19.14 11.50
C ALA A 231 2.65 18.50 11.25
N TYR A 232 3.05 17.52 12.07
CA TYR A 232 4.27 16.75 11.85
C TYR A 232 4.25 15.99 10.53
N ILE A 233 3.15 15.28 10.20
CA ILE A 233 3.00 14.62 8.89
C ILE A 233 3.21 15.63 7.76
N LYS A 234 2.54 16.79 7.80
CA LYS A 234 2.71 17.85 6.79
C LYS A 234 4.16 18.33 6.69
N GLN A 235 4.85 18.50 7.81
CA GLN A 235 6.26 18.89 7.84
C GLN A 235 7.18 17.83 7.23
N VAL A 236 6.90 16.54 7.44
CA VAL A 236 7.64 15.43 6.83
C VAL A 236 7.56 15.52 5.32
N PHE A 237 6.35 15.64 4.77
CA PHE A 237 6.16 15.72 3.31
C PHE A 237 6.76 17.00 2.73
N GLN A 238 6.59 18.14 3.39
CA GLN A 238 7.24 19.39 2.98
C GLN A 238 8.77 19.22 2.88
N THR A 239 9.37 18.55 3.87
CA THR A 239 10.81 18.33 3.90
C THR A 239 11.24 17.35 2.82
N VAL A 240 10.56 16.21 2.68
CA VAL A 240 10.92 15.18 1.71
C VAL A 240 10.77 15.68 0.27
N LEU A 241 9.65 16.31 -0.06
CA LEU A 241 9.31 16.68 -1.43
C LEU A 241 9.99 17.99 -1.87
N HIS A 242 10.09 18.98 -0.98
CA HIS A 242 10.55 20.33 -1.37
C HIS A 242 11.92 20.70 -0.81
N THR A 243 12.31 20.20 0.37
CA THR A 243 13.65 20.47 0.93
C THR A 243 14.68 19.46 0.45
N TRP A 244 14.34 18.17 0.43
CA TRP A 244 15.21 17.11 -0.07
C TRP A 244 15.03 16.87 -1.58
N GLY A 245 13.90 17.27 -2.15
CA GLY A 245 13.69 17.27 -3.60
C GLY A 245 13.24 15.94 -4.18
N PHE A 246 12.59 15.06 -3.42
CA PHE A 246 12.05 13.83 -4.00
C PHE A 246 10.82 14.12 -4.89
N ASP A 247 10.61 13.28 -5.90
CA ASP A 247 9.52 13.39 -6.88
C ASP A 247 8.39 12.41 -6.60
N MET A 248 8.73 11.32 -5.92
CA MET A 248 7.81 10.25 -5.58
C MET A 248 7.99 9.83 -4.13
N VAL A 249 6.87 9.49 -3.48
CA VAL A 249 6.88 8.80 -2.20
C VAL A 249 6.20 7.44 -2.32
N LYS A 250 6.87 6.38 -1.85
CA LYS A 250 6.26 5.08 -1.58
C LYS A 250 5.76 5.10 -0.14
N LEU A 251 4.44 5.12 0.04
CA LEU A 251 3.79 5.30 1.33
C LEU A 251 3.24 3.96 1.81
N ASP A 252 3.82 3.42 2.88
CA ASP A 252 3.64 2.04 3.31
C ASP A 252 2.92 1.93 4.67
N PHE A 253 2.41 0.72 4.97
CA PHE A 253 1.64 0.43 6.17
C PHE A 253 0.44 1.38 6.38
N LEU A 254 -0.16 1.85 5.29
CA LEU A 254 -1.22 2.86 5.35
C LEU A 254 -2.49 2.41 6.07
N TYR A 255 -2.72 1.08 6.15
CA TYR A 255 -3.79 0.50 6.96
C TYR A 255 -3.72 0.91 8.44
N ALA A 256 -2.54 1.31 8.93
CA ALA A 256 -2.33 1.69 10.33
C ALA A 256 -3.23 2.85 10.78
N ALA A 257 -3.57 3.77 9.87
CA ALA A 257 -4.46 4.89 10.20
C ALA A 257 -5.89 4.45 10.55
N SER A 258 -6.36 3.33 10.02
CA SER A 258 -7.78 2.94 10.03
C SER A 258 -8.04 1.59 10.68
N VAL A 259 -7.17 1.13 11.60
CA VAL A 259 -7.37 -0.16 12.30
C VAL A 259 -8.56 -0.17 13.24
N LYS A 260 -9.06 1.00 13.65
CA LYS A 260 -10.23 1.17 14.51
C LYS A 260 -11.00 2.45 14.16
N PRO A 261 -12.27 2.58 14.58
CA PRO A 261 -13.01 3.82 14.52
C PRO A 261 -12.36 4.88 15.41
N LEU A 262 -12.43 6.14 15.00
CA LEU A 262 -11.85 7.28 15.71
C LEU A 262 -12.81 8.46 15.70
N TYR A 263 -13.01 9.11 16.86
CA TYR A 263 -13.72 10.39 16.98
C TYR A 263 -15.09 10.43 16.30
N GLY A 264 -15.90 9.38 16.45
CA GLY A 264 -17.24 9.31 15.84
C GLY A 264 -17.23 8.93 14.36
N LYS A 265 -16.08 8.53 13.80
CA LYS A 265 -15.92 8.10 12.41
C LYS A 265 -15.64 6.60 12.33
N THR A 266 -16.23 5.95 11.33
CA THR A 266 -16.00 4.53 11.01
C THR A 266 -14.58 4.29 10.53
N ARG A 267 -14.11 3.04 10.52
CA ARG A 267 -12.79 2.69 9.93
C ARG A 267 -12.68 3.15 8.48
N GLY A 268 -13.75 2.97 7.70
CA GLY A 268 -13.82 3.40 6.31
C GLY A 268 -13.62 4.91 6.18
N GLN A 269 -14.39 5.71 6.93
CA GLN A 269 -14.24 7.17 6.94
C GLN A 269 -12.81 7.60 7.31
N VAL A 270 -12.23 6.99 8.35
CA VAL A 270 -10.85 7.28 8.76
C VAL A 270 -9.84 6.94 7.65
N ALA A 271 -10.05 5.85 6.90
CA ALA A 271 -9.19 5.48 5.78
C ALA A 271 -9.27 6.48 4.61
N TYR A 272 -10.47 6.98 4.28
CA TYR A 272 -10.64 8.03 3.28
C TYR A 272 -9.97 9.34 3.72
N ASP A 273 -10.22 9.79 4.95
CA ASP A 273 -9.59 11.00 5.51
C ASP A 273 -8.05 10.87 5.51
N ALA A 274 -7.52 9.68 5.81
CA ALA A 274 -6.09 9.40 5.78
C ALA A 274 -5.51 9.52 4.36
N MET A 275 -6.14 8.90 3.36
CA MET A 275 -5.66 8.96 1.97
C MET A 275 -5.77 10.38 1.40
N GLU A 276 -6.82 11.12 1.72
CA GLU A 276 -6.97 12.53 1.34
C GLU A 276 -5.89 13.41 1.97
N LEU A 277 -5.57 13.20 3.26
CA LEU A 277 -4.47 13.90 3.92
C LEU A 277 -3.14 13.61 3.22
N LEU A 278 -2.89 12.38 2.79
CA LEU A 278 -1.67 12.05 2.05
C LEU A 278 -1.64 12.75 0.70
N ARG A 279 -2.76 12.80 -0.04
CA ARG A 279 -2.81 13.55 -1.31
C ARG A 279 -2.63 15.05 -1.11
N GLU A 280 -3.26 15.64 -0.09
CA GLU A 280 -3.04 17.03 0.30
C GLU A 280 -1.54 17.29 0.53
N CYS A 281 -0.86 16.39 1.24
CA CYS A 281 0.57 16.51 1.52
C CYS A 281 1.48 16.29 0.30
N VAL A 282 1.10 15.41 -0.62
CA VAL A 282 1.88 15.11 -1.83
C VAL A 282 1.71 16.20 -2.88
N GLY A 283 0.53 16.82 -2.97
CA GLY A 283 0.22 17.79 -4.02
C GLY A 283 -0.10 17.14 -5.36
N GLU A 284 -0.25 17.96 -6.40
CA GLU A 284 -0.65 17.49 -7.73
C GLU A 284 0.56 17.17 -8.64
N ASP A 285 1.74 17.67 -8.31
CA ASP A 285 2.98 17.58 -9.12
C ASP A 285 3.89 16.41 -8.73
N LYS A 286 3.61 15.75 -7.60
CA LYS A 286 4.40 14.64 -7.07
C LYS A 286 3.63 13.32 -7.10
N LEU A 287 4.39 12.23 -7.15
CA LEU A 287 3.86 10.88 -7.32
C LEU A 287 3.70 10.16 -5.98
N LEU A 288 2.59 9.46 -5.80
CA LEU A 288 2.27 8.64 -4.64
C LEU A 288 2.11 7.19 -5.07
N LEU A 289 3.02 6.34 -4.58
CA LEU A 289 2.90 4.89 -4.64
C LEU A 289 2.37 4.38 -3.29
N ALA A 290 1.09 4.03 -3.22
CA ALA A 290 0.47 3.52 -1.99
C ALA A 290 0.83 2.05 -1.76
N CYS A 291 1.11 1.68 -0.51
CA CYS A 291 1.51 0.34 -0.11
C CYS A 291 0.93 -0.01 1.26
N GLY A 292 0.52 -1.28 1.44
CA GLY A 292 -0.19 -1.72 2.64
C GLY A 292 -1.43 -0.86 2.93
N ALA A 293 -2.14 -0.41 1.89
CA ALA A 293 -3.22 0.58 2.02
C ALA A 293 -4.62 -0.03 1.85
N PRO A 294 -5.65 0.56 2.49
CA PRO A 294 -7.04 0.31 2.14
C PRO A 294 -7.29 0.64 0.66
N MET A 295 -7.80 -0.34 -0.08
CA MET A 295 -7.82 -0.27 -1.55
C MET A 295 -8.77 0.78 -2.11
N LEU A 296 -10.04 0.77 -1.70
CA LEU A 296 -11.05 1.71 -2.21
C LEU A 296 -10.73 3.17 -1.85
N PRO A 297 -10.29 3.49 -0.61
CA PRO A 297 -9.81 4.84 -0.27
C PRO A 297 -8.65 5.35 -1.14
N SER A 298 -7.93 4.45 -1.83
CA SER A 298 -6.82 4.82 -2.71
C SER A 298 -7.27 5.16 -4.15
N PHE A 299 -8.52 4.88 -4.52
CA PHE A 299 -9.06 5.09 -5.87
C PHE A 299 -9.10 6.57 -6.22
N GLY A 300 -8.41 6.97 -7.30
CA GLY A 300 -8.31 8.38 -7.72
C GLY A 300 -7.44 9.26 -6.81
N VAL A 301 -6.83 8.69 -5.77
CA VAL A 301 -5.97 9.40 -4.80
C VAL A 301 -4.50 9.02 -4.98
N ALA A 302 -4.22 7.72 -5.14
CA ALA A 302 -2.90 7.20 -5.43
C ALA A 302 -2.62 7.26 -6.94
N ASP A 303 -1.38 7.55 -7.32
CA ASP A 303 -0.93 7.47 -8.71
C ASP A 303 -0.64 6.01 -9.07
N TYR A 304 -0.02 5.30 -8.12
CA TYR A 304 0.31 3.89 -8.18
C TYR A 304 -0.07 3.19 -6.87
N MET A 305 -0.36 1.90 -6.91
CA MET A 305 -0.74 1.15 -5.70
C MET A 305 -0.22 -0.27 -5.74
N ARG A 306 0.46 -0.70 -4.67
CA ARG A 306 0.75 -2.10 -4.40
C ARG A 306 -0.56 -2.84 -4.17
N ILE A 307 -0.80 -3.80 -5.02
CA ILE A 307 -2.08 -4.53 -5.09
C ILE A 307 -1.98 -5.98 -4.62
N GLY A 308 -0.88 -6.38 -3.97
CA GLY A 308 -0.67 -7.72 -3.46
C GLY A 308 0.34 -7.78 -2.32
N ALA A 309 0.63 -9.00 -1.86
CA ALA A 309 1.71 -9.25 -0.90
C ALA A 309 3.08 -8.82 -1.45
N ASP A 310 4.07 -8.75 -0.57
CA ASP A 310 5.48 -8.66 -0.98
C ASP A 310 5.92 -9.92 -1.71
N MET A 311 6.72 -9.74 -2.75
CA MET A 311 7.46 -10.81 -3.42
C MET A 311 8.50 -11.40 -2.47
N ALA A 312 8.67 -12.72 -2.55
CA ALA A 312 9.68 -13.43 -1.78
C ALA A 312 11.01 -13.53 -2.56
N LEU A 313 12.09 -13.92 -1.88
CA LEU A 313 13.38 -14.23 -2.51
C LEU A 313 13.44 -15.67 -3.08
N SER A 314 12.31 -16.37 -3.06
CA SER A 314 12.14 -17.73 -3.60
C SER A 314 10.69 -17.96 -4.04
N TRP A 315 10.46 -18.96 -4.89
CA TRP A 315 9.12 -19.26 -5.41
C TRP A 315 8.19 -20.01 -4.45
N PRO A 316 8.61 -21.12 -3.79
CA PRO A 316 7.67 -21.94 -3.04
C PRO A 316 7.29 -21.34 -1.68
N HIS A 317 6.03 -21.48 -1.30
CA HIS A 317 5.61 -21.34 0.09
C HIS A 317 6.33 -22.39 0.95
N SER A 318 7.16 -21.95 1.91
CA SER A 318 7.71 -22.88 2.89
C SER A 318 6.57 -23.59 3.65
N ALA A 319 6.69 -24.89 3.94
CA ALA A 319 5.62 -25.68 4.57
C ALA A 319 5.12 -25.09 5.91
N ARG A 320 6.01 -24.47 6.68
CA ARG A 320 5.71 -23.75 7.94
C ARG A 320 4.77 -22.55 7.76
N ARG A 321 4.72 -21.97 6.55
CA ARG A 321 3.92 -20.76 6.24
C ARG A 321 2.46 -21.06 5.86
N ARG A 322 2.10 -22.32 5.58
CA ARG A 322 0.69 -22.71 5.37
C ARG A 322 -0.20 -22.49 6.61
N GLN A 323 0.43 -22.25 7.77
CA GLN A 323 -0.22 -21.98 9.05
C GLN A 323 -0.18 -20.49 9.46
N MET A 324 0.34 -19.60 8.61
CA MET A 324 0.34 -18.14 8.85
C MET A 324 -0.84 -17.45 8.15
N HIS A 325 -1.03 -16.16 8.43
CA HIS A 325 -2.06 -15.33 7.80
C HIS A 325 -1.81 -15.11 6.30
N ARG A 326 -2.84 -14.69 5.56
CA ARG A 326 -2.85 -14.69 4.09
C ARG A 326 -2.04 -13.55 3.45
N GLU A 327 -1.65 -12.56 4.25
CA GLU A 327 -0.94 -11.33 3.85
C GLU A 327 0.59 -11.44 3.96
N ASP A 328 1.12 -12.65 4.12
CA ASP A 328 2.57 -12.90 4.23
C ASP A 328 3.30 -12.72 2.89
N VAL A 329 4.61 -12.44 2.97
CA VAL A 329 5.55 -12.35 1.84
C VAL A 329 5.50 -13.64 1.02
N SER A 330 5.03 -13.55 -0.21
CA SER A 330 4.84 -14.69 -1.11
C SER A 330 4.72 -14.25 -2.57
N THR A 331 5.62 -14.76 -3.41
CA THR A 331 5.57 -14.57 -4.86
C THR A 331 4.28 -15.12 -5.49
N PRO A 332 3.83 -16.36 -5.19
CA PRO A 332 2.53 -16.82 -5.65
C PRO A 332 1.34 -15.94 -5.23
N ASN A 333 1.32 -15.45 -3.98
CA ASN A 333 0.23 -14.57 -3.52
C ASN A 333 0.27 -13.23 -4.26
N ALA A 334 1.44 -12.60 -4.36
CA ALA A 334 1.62 -11.34 -5.09
C ALA A 334 1.13 -11.44 -6.54
N MET A 335 1.45 -12.55 -7.22
CA MET A 335 0.96 -12.84 -8.57
C MET A 335 -0.55 -13.05 -8.63
N LEU A 336 -1.11 -13.89 -7.74
CA LEU A 336 -2.55 -14.15 -7.70
C LEU A 336 -3.35 -12.87 -7.42
N ASN A 337 -2.95 -12.10 -6.42
CA ASN A 337 -3.55 -10.81 -6.13
C ASN A 337 -3.51 -9.90 -7.37
N SER A 338 -2.39 -9.89 -8.09
CA SER A 338 -2.22 -9.09 -9.31
C SER A 338 -3.12 -9.51 -10.47
N VAL A 339 -3.33 -10.80 -10.66
CA VAL A 339 -4.29 -11.29 -11.66
C VAL A 339 -5.71 -10.86 -11.29
N TYR A 340 -6.14 -11.06 -10.04
CA TYR A 340 -7.54 -10.82 -9.64
C TYR A 340 -7.87 -9.34 -9.39
N ARG A 341 -6.84 -8.48 -9.26
CA ARG A 341 -6.98 -7.01 -9.14
C ARG A 341 -6.57 -6.26 -10.41
N ARG A 342 -6.35 -6.95 -11.54
CA ARG A 342 -5.95 -6.31 -12.82
C ARG A 342 -6.96 -5.29 -13.35
N GLY A 343 -8.25 -5.47 -13.05
CA GLY A 343 -9.31 -4.54 -13.45
C GLY A 343 -9.14 -3.13 -12.91
N LEU A 344 -8.34 -2.94 -11.85
CA LEU A 344 -8.05 -1.64 -11.24
C LEU A 344 -7.01 -0.83 -12.04
N ASN A 345 -6.13 -1.52 -12.79
CA ASN A 345 -5.03 -0.90 -13.50
C ASN A 345 -5.54 0.02 -14.61
N GLY A 346 -5.15 1.29 -14.57
CA GLY A 346 -5.61 2.29 -15.53
C GLY A 346 -7.05 2.75 -15.31
N ARG A 347 -7.67 2.39 -14.18
CA ARG A 347 -9.02 2.86 -13.79
C ARG A 347 -9.03 3.53 -12.43
N ALA A 348 -8.48 2.86 -11.40
CA ALA A 348 -8.30 3.43 -10.07
C ALA A 348 -6.98 4.21 -9.94
N PHE A 349 -5.93 3.58 -10.44
CA PHE A 349 -4.51 3.94 -10.34
C PHE A 349 -3.74 3.02 -11.31
N LEU A 350 -2.42 3.13 -11.35
CA LEU A 350 -1.56 2.14 -12.00
C LEU A 350 -1.10 1.06 -11.00
N ASN A 351 -1.28 -0.22 -11.37
CA ASN A 351 -0.99 -1.34 -10.48
C ASN A 351 0.52 -1.50 -10.26
N ASP A 352 0.91 -1.72 -9.01
CA ASP A 352 2.22 -2.18 -8.63
C ASP A 352 2.16 -3.66 -8.21
N PRO A 353 2.57 -4.59 -9.09
CA PRO A 353 2.64 -6.03 -8.83
C PRO A 353 3.88 -6.42 -8.01
N ASP A 354 4.62 -5.44 -7.49
CA ASP A 354 5.93 -5.56 -6.84
C ASP A 354 7.08 -5.88 -7.81
N VAL A 355 8.25 -6.24 -7.29
CA VAL A 355 9.51 -6.31 -8.06
C VAL A 355 9.72 -7.60 -8.85
N PHE A 356 10.49 -7.50 -9.94
CA PHE A 356 11.13 -8.66 -10.58
C PHE A 356 12.61 -8.74 -10.18
N LEU A 357 13.12 -9.97 -10.03
CA LEU A 357 14.50 -10.24 -9.65
C LEU A 357 15.17 -11.13 -10.71
N LEU A 358 16.26 -10.66 -11.29
CA LEU A 358 17.13 -11.26 -12.31
C LEU A 358 18.53 -11.64 -11.78
N ARG A 359 18.95 -11.17 -10.60
CA ARG A 359 20.25 -11.54 -10.01
C ARG A 359 20.38 -13.05 -9.80
N ARG A 360 21.60 -13.55 -9.60
CA ARG A 360 21.88 -15.01 -9.43
C ARG A 360 22.28 -15.40 -8.02
N ASN A 361 22.52 -14.42 -7.15
CA ASN A 361 22.95 -14.59 -5.78
C ASN A 361 21.84 -14.15 -4.80
N ASN A 362 21.87 -14.69 -3.58
CA ASN A 362 20.95 -14.34 -2.50
C ASN A 362 19.45 -14.42 -2.87
N ILE A 363 19.11 -15.30 -3.82
CA ILE A 363 17.75 -15.70 -4.20
C ILE A 363 17.74 -17.18 -4.55
N SER A 364 16.56 -17.78 -4.67
CA SER A 364 16.40 -19.19 -5.02
C SER A 364 15.38 -19.40 -6.16
N PHE A 365 15.29 -18.44 -7.08
CA PHE A 365 14.50 -18.57 -8.31
C PHE A 365 15.30 -19.27 -9.40
N THR A 366 14.64 -20.12 -10.18
CA THR A 366 15.21 -20.65 -11.44
C THR A 366 15.17 -19.57 -12.53
N PRO A 367 16.01 -19.66 -13.59
CA PRO A 367 15.95 -18.75 -14.73
C PRO A 367 14.54 -18.63 -15.34
N GLU A 368 13.80 -19.74 -15.40
CA GLU A 368 12.44 -19.79 -15.95
C GLU A 368 11.45 -19.05 -15.05
N GLN A 369 11.58 -19.19 -13.73
CA GLN A 369 10.76 -18.45 -12.76
C GLN A 369 11.02 -16.94 -12.85
N GLN A 370 12.28 -16.53 -13.02
CA GLN A 370 12.63 -15.12 -13.20
C GLN A 370 12.07 -14.56 -14.50
N ALA A 371 12.19 -15.29 -15.60
CA ALA A 371 11.62 -14.90 -16.89
C ALA A 371 10.09 -14.80 -16.83
N LEU A 372 9.44 -15.76 -16.17
CA LEU A 372 8.00 -15.74 -15.92
C LEU A 372 7.59 -14.49 -15.11
N LEU A 373 8.30 -14.22 -14.02
CA LEU A 373 8.01 -13.08 -13.13
C LEU A 373 8.21 -11.74 -13.84
N ALA A 374 9.31 -11.58 -14.58
CA ALA A 374 9.58 -10.37 -15.35
C ALA A 374 8.49 -10.12 -16.42
N LYS A 375 8.10 -11.18 -17.16
CA LYS A 375 7.01 -11.09 -18.14
C LYS A 375 5.66 -10.79 -17.48
N PHE A 376 5.39 -11.39 -16.33
CA PHE A 376 4.19 -11.13 -15.55
C PHE A 376 4.07 -9.66 -15.16
N ILE A 377 5.13 -9.10 -14.56
CA ILE A 377 5.17 -7.71 -14.12
C ILE A 377 5.06 -6.75 -15.32
N GLN A 378 5.68 -7.08 -16.44
CA GLN A 378 5.53 -6.29 -17.67
C GLN A 378 4.07 -6.21 -18.15
N LEU A 379 3.33 -7.33 -18.06
CA LEU A 379 1.94 -7.43 -18.52
C LEU A 379 0.94 -6.75 -17.57
N PHE A 380 1.10 -6.95 -16.25
CA PHE A 380 0.12 -6.52 -15.25
C PHE A 380 0.51 -5.24 -14.50
N GLY A 381 1.75 -4.78 -14.63
CA GLY A 381 2.29 -3.65 -13.89
C GLY A 381 2.23 -2.32 -14.64
N GLY A 382 1.81 -1.30 -13.92
CA GLY A 382 2.16 0.09 -14.16
C GLY A 382 3.44 0.51 -13.42
N VAL A 383 3.88 -0.25 -12.41
CA VAL A 383 5.21 -0.15 -11.79
C VAL A 383 6.04 -1.38 -12.16
N LEU A 384 7.21 -1.15 -12.74
CA LEU A 384 8.16 -2.17 -13.20
C LEU A 384 9.49 -1.93 -12.51
N PHE A 385 9.59 -2.34 -11.24
CA PHE A 385 10.81 -2.19 -10.46
C PHE A 385 11.58 -3.49 -10.33
N THR A 386 12.89 -3.34 -10.21
CA THR A 386 13.81 -4.38 -9.74
C THR A 386 14.53 -3.91 -8.48
N SER A 387 15.17 -4.84 -7.78
CA SER A 387 16.06 -4.54 -6.65
C SER A 387 17.47 -5.09 -6.88
N ASP A 388 17.85 -5.29 -8.13
CA ASP A 388 19.13 -5.90 -8.51
C ASP A 388 20.19 -4.93 -8.99
#